data_AF-A0A7C9JUZ0-F1
#
_entry.id   AF-A0A7C9JUZ0-F1
#
_cell.length_a   1.000
_cell.length_b   1.000
_cell.length_c   1.000
_cell.angle_alpha   90.00
_cell.angle_beta   90.00
_cell.angle_gamma   90.00
#
_symmetry.space_group_name_H-M   'P 1'
#
loop_
_entity.id
_entity.type
_entity.pdbx_description
1 polymer ?
#
loop_
_entity_poly.entity_id
_entity_poly.type
_entity_poly.pdbx_seq_one_letter_code
_entity_poly.pdbx_strand_id
1 'polypeptide(L)'
;TLTNVAAGRVSETSTDAINGSQLFASNQAIEEVSAIANTGWNVQTNGDVATNVAPGATVQFIDGQNIDITRDGTDITVATVDSPQFGNVTVNTAGGDTINGLSNLTFDPDNFTSGQAASEDQLKQVSDIANTGWNVQTNGDTATNVAPGDTVQFIDGKNIDITRDGTDITVATADSVTFDDVTITGGPTLTGGGIDMNNTTISNLADGVNANDAVNLSQLEGAAAASRTEVAAGTNVTSVDQTTGADGQDIYTVNADGASVSAGTGVDVVAAAPDANNVTDYEVALNQETQDSLLLADSALQTVVTQIDGTEVKTLDQDDNVANFISGNNIELSDDNGAIEIATSADL
;
A
#
# COMPACT_ATOMS: atom_id res chain seq x y z
N THR A 1 80.28 123.20 53.05
CA THR A 1 80.27 121.73 53.12
C THR A 1 81.09 121.30 54.32
N LEU A 2 80.61 120.32 55.11
CA LEU A 2 81.49 119.60 56.04
C LEU A 2 82.16 118.49 55.25
N THR A 3 83.48 118.37 55.34
CA THR A 3 84.29 117.40 54.57
C THR A 3 85.06 116.49 55.51
N ASN A 4 85.45 115.30 55.03
CA ASN A 4 86.22 114.28 55.77
C ASN A 4 85.53 113.73 57.04
N VAL A 5 84.20 113.64 57.05
CA VAL A 5 83.44 113.02 58.13
C VAL A 5 83.60 111.50 58.05
N ALA A 6 84.19 110.89 59.08
CA ALA A 6 84.27 109.43 59.21
C ALA A 6 82.86 108.80 59.31
N ALA A 7 82.74 107.51 59.00
CA ALA A 7 81.45 106.82 59.13
C ALA A 7 81.01 106.80 60.60
N GLY A 8 79.81 107.31 60.89
CA GLY A 8 79.20 107.27 62.22
C GLY A 8 78.70 105.87 62.57
N ARG A 9 78.51 105.56 63.85
CA ARG A 9 77.90 104.28 64.23
C ARG A 9 76.42 104.23 63.83
N VAL A 10 75.98 103.11 63.25
CA VAL A 10 74.57 102.88 62.90
C VAL A 10 73.94 102.01 63.98
N SER A 11 73.22 102.66 64.91
CA SER A 11 72.47 102.01 65.98
C SER A 11 71.34 102.93 66.44
N GLU A 12 70.33 102.38 67.13
CA GLU A 12 69.15 103.15 67.59
C GLU A 12 69.50 104.35 68.50
N THR A 13 70.59 104.28 69.24
CA THR A 13 71.02 105.31 70.22
C THR A 13 72.13 106.23 69.71
N SER A 14 72.56 106.08 68.46
CA SER A 14 73.66 106.88 67.91
C SER A 14 73.25 108.34 67.73
N THR A 15 74.11 109.25 68.19
CA THR A 15 74.03 110.69 67.89
C THR A 15 75.16 111.14 66.96
N ASP A 16 75.94 110.18 66.43
CA ASP A 16 77.01 110.45 65.48
C ASP A 16 76.41 111.00 64.17
N ALA A 17 77.11 111.95 63.53
CA ALA A 17 76.70 112.42 62.21
C ALA A 17 76.91 111.32 61.14
N ILE A 18 75.92 111.12 60.26
CA ILE A 18 76.00 110.21 59.12
C ILE A 18 76.69 110.91 57.95
N ASN A 19 77.66 110.24 57.31
CA ASN A 19 78.34 110.78 56.15
C ASN A 19 77.68 110.35 54.83
N GLY A 20 78.10 110.97 53.71
CA GLY A 20 77.54 110.68 52.39
C GLY A 20 77.68 109.21 51.96
N SER A 21 78.74 108.51 52.35
CA SER A 21 78.92 107.08 51.99
C SER A 21 77.91 106.15 52.67
N GLN A 22 77.50 106.45 53.90
CA GLN A 22 76.52 105.64 54.62
C GLN A 22 75.09 105.86 54.12
N LEU A 23 74.71 107.12 53.84
CA LEU A 23 73.42 107.42 53.21
C LEU A 23 73.34 106.84 51.79
N PHE A 24 74.42 106.93 51.03
CA PHE A 24 74.51 106.31 49.71
C PHE A 24 74.34 104.78 49.78
N ALA A 25 75.02 104.11 50.72
CA ALA A 25 74.87 102.66 50.92
C ALA A 25 73.41 102.27 51.28
N SER A 26 72.74 103.05 52.13
CA SER A 26 71.32 102.81 52.46
C SER A 26 70.40 103.03 51.26
N ASN A 27 70.62 104.08 50.47
CA ASN A 27 69.81 104.35 49.28
C ASN A 27 70.03 103.28 48.20
N GLN A 28 71.26 102.81 48.02
CA GLN A 28 71.58 101.70 47.12
C GLN A 28 70.83 100.42 47.54
N ALA A 29 70.82 100.08 48.83
CA ALA A 29 70.05 98.94 49.33
C ALA A 29 68.54 99.08 49.09
N ILE A 30 67.99 100.30 49.22
CA ILE A 30 66.57 100.58 48.92
C ILE A 30 66.29 100.46 47.42
N GLU A 31 67.18 100.98 46.57
CA GLU A 31 67.06 100.87 45.10
C GLU A 31 67.14 99.40 44.64
N GLU A 32 68.01 98.58 45.23
CA GLU A 32 68.09 97.14 44.97
C GLU A 32 66.80 96.42 45.37
N VAL A 33 66.25 96.72 46.55
CA VAL A 33 64.95 96.18 46.99
C VAL A 33 63.83 96.64 46.07
N SER A 34 63.83 97.91 45.66
CA SER A 34 62.83 98.45 44.73
C SER A 34 62.93 97.79 43.35
N ALA A 35 64.14 97.54 42.85
CA ALA A 35 64.35 96.84 41.60
C ALA A 35 63.80 95.41 41.66
N ILE A 36 64.10 94.65 42.73
CA ILE A 36 63.62 93.28 42.95
C ILE A 36 62.09 93.26 43.14
N ALA A 37 61.54 94.15 43.98
CA ALA A 37 60.09 94.22 44.18
C ALA A 37 59.33 94.55 42.89
N ASN A 38 59.98 95.23 41.94
CA ASN A 38 59.41 95.60 40.64
C ASN A 38 59.68 94.59 39.51
N THR A 39 60.41 93.49 39.73
CA THR A 39 60.69 92.53 38.63
C THR A 39 59.47 91.73 38.22
N GLY A 40 58.51 91.48 39.13
CA GLY A 40 57.43 90.53 38.89
C GLY A 40 57.93 89.09 38.83
N TRP A 41 57.11 88.21 38.26
CA TRP A 41 57.46 86.80 38.02
C TRP A 41 56.91 86.34 36.67
N ASN A 42 57.62 85.43 36.01
CA ASN A 42 57.23 84.93 34.69
C ASN A 42 56.26 83.74 34.79
N VAL A 43 55.17 83.76 34.01
CA VAL A 43 54.26 82.62 33.79
C VAL A 43 54.49 82.04 32.40
N GLN A 44 54.51 80.71 32.30
CA GLN A 44 54.74 79.96 31.07
C GLN A 44 53.95 78.63 31.13
N THR A 45 53.39 78.18 30.01
CA THR A 45 52.64 76.92 29.92
C THR A 45 53.11 76.09 28.74
N ASN A 46 53.24 74.76 28.92
CA ASN A 46 53.57 73.82 27.84
C ASN A 46 54.77 74.23 26.95
N GLY A 47 55.77 74.91 27.54
CA GLY A 47 56.97 75.35 26.82
C GLY A 47 56.80 76.57 25.90
N ASP A 48 55.71 77.35 26.05
CA ASP A 48 55.46 78.59 25.30
C ASP A 48 56.40 79.75 25.69
N VAL A 49 56.13 80.98 25.24
CA VAL A 49 56.94 82.16 25.60
C VAL A 49 56.48 82.71 26.94
N ALA A 50 57.40 82.80 27.89
CA ALA A 50 57.14 83.32 29.23
C ALA A 50 56.62 84.79 29.19
N THR A 51 55.55 85.05 29.95
CA THR A 51 54.97 86.38 30.13
C THR A 51 55.23 86.88 31.56
N ASN A 52 55.74 88.09 31.73
CA ASN A 52 55.98 88.64 33.06
C ASN A 52 54.69 89.16 33.70
N VAL A 53 54.35 88.63 34.86
CA VAL A 53 53.28 89.10 35.73
C VAL A 53 53.84 90.22 36.60
N ALA A 54 53.45 91.46 36.29
CA ALA A 54 53.86 92.63 37.05
C ALA A 54 53.41 92.53 38.53
N PRO A 55 54.14 93.12 39.48
CA PRO A 55 53.71 93.17 40.88
C PRO A 55 52.29 93.73 41.03
N GLY A 56 51.44 93.03 41.77
CA GLY A 56 50.04 93.39 41.97
C GLY A 56 49.09 93.02 40.82
N ALA A 57 49.58 92.48 39.71
CA ALA A 57 48.75 91.93 38.65
C ALA A 57 48.12 90.58 39.06
N THR A 58 47.02 90.21 38.41
CA THR A 58 46.34 88.93 38.64
C THR A 58 46.58 87.97 37.49
N VAL A 59 46.72 86.69 37.83
CA VAL A 59 46.62 85.58 36.88
C VAL A 59 45.26 84.93 37.10
N GLN A 60 44.49 84.79 36.02
CA GLN A 60 43.22 84.08 36.05
C GLN A 60 43.40 82.66 35.54
N PHE A 61 42.81 81.70 36.25
CA PHE A 61 42.65 80.33 35.79
C PHE A 61 41.20 80.18 35.32
N ILE A 62 41.01 79.70 34.10
CA ILE A 62 39.70 79.57 33.46
C ILE A 62 39.42 78.07 33.28
N ASP A 63 38.24 77.64 33.67
CA ASP A 63 37.76 76.28 33.49
C ASP A 63 37.49 75.98 32.00
N GLY A 64 37.56 74.70 31.66
CA GLY A 64 37.25 74.19 30.32
C GLY A 64 36.05 73.26 30.36
N GLN A 65 35.62 72.75 29.21
CA GLN A 65 34.50 71.81 29.15
C GLN A 65 34.68 70.57 30.06
N ASN A 66 35.91 70.05 30.16
CA ASN A 66 36.21 68.83 30.89
C ASN A 66 36.99 69.04 32.19
N ILE A 67 37.45 70.26 32.46
CA ILE A 67 38.30 70.60 33.61
C ILE A 67 37.59 71.68 34.43
N ASP A 68 37.25 71.35 35.66
CA ASP A 68 36.73 72.28 36.66
C ASP A 68 37.88 72.89 37.47
N ILE A 69 37.79 74.20 37.74
CA ILE A 69 38.77 74.94 38.52
C ILE A 69 38.06 75.70 39.64
N THR A 70 38.33 75.32 40.88
CA THR A 70 37.74 75.94 42.07
C THR A 70 38.82 76.56 42.96
N ARG A 71 38.45 77.59 43.73
CA ARG A 71 39.35 78.29 44.66
C ARG A 71 38.74 78.41 46.05
N ASP A 72 39.50 78.03 47.07
CA ASP A 72 39.22 78.35 48.47
C ASP A 72 40.45 79.03 49.10
N GLY A 73 40.29 80.29 49.51
CA GLY A 73 41.42 81.11 49.98
C GLY A 73 42.56 81.16 48.95
N THR A 74 43.72 80.61 49.34
CA THR A 74 44.93 80.54 48.51
C THR A 74 45.06 79.24 47.71
N ASP A 75 44.18 78.26 47.94
CA ASP A 75 44.25 76.94 47.32
C ASP A 75 43.41 76.93 46.04
N ILE A 76 44.00 76.38 44.98
CA ILE A 76 43.35 76.15 43.69
C ILE A 76 43.24 74.64 43.49
N THR A 77 42.04 74.15 43.26
CA THR A 77 41.79 72.75 42.89
C THR A 77 41.49 72.68 41.40
N VAL A 78 42.19 71.79 40.70
CA VAL A 78 41.94 71.47 39.29
C VAL A 78 41.50 70.01 39.23
N ALA A 79 40.29 69.78 38.74
CA ALA A 79 39.68 68.45 38.68
C ALA A 79 39.00 68.22 37.32
N THR A 80 38.73 66.98 36.97
CA THR A 80 37.80 66.69 35.89
C THR A 80 36.37 66.92 36.36
N VAL A 81 35.50 67.42 35.48
CA VAL A 81 34.05 67.48 35.75
C VAL A 81 33.48 66.06 35.90
N ASP A 82 32.32 65.92 36.57
CA ASP A 82 31.65 64.62 36.78
C ASP A 82 31.21 63.92 35.48
N SER A 83 31.00 64.67 34.40
CA SER A 83 30.54 64.14 33.10
C SER A 83 31.31 64.78 31.94
N PRO A 84 32.58 64.42 31.77
CA PRO A 84 33.40 64.97 30.71
C PRO A 84 32.86 64.54 29.34
N GLN A 85 32.94 65.45 28.35
CA GLN A 85 32.54 65.19 26.98
C GLN A 85 33.78 64.92 26.13
N PHE A 86 33.81 63.73 25.52
CA PHE A 86 34.86 63.33 24.59
C PHE A 86 34.23 63.04 23.22
N GLY A 87 34.98 63.34 22.15
CA GLY A 87 34.65 62.88 20.80
C GLY A 87 35.06 61.41 20.65
N ASN A 88 35.90 61.13 19.66
CA ASN A 88 36.49 59.79 19.54
C ASN A 88 37.44 59.52 20.71
N VAL A 89 37.17 58.44 21.43
CA VAL A 89 38.04 57.95 22.51
C VAL A 89 38.88 56.81 21.95
N THR A 90 40.20 56.95 22.00
CA THR A 90 41.13 55.83 21.76
C THR A 90 41.54 55.26 23.11
N VAL A 91 41.29 53.97 23.33
CA VAL A 91 41.68 53.28 24.57
C VAL A 91 43.09 52.69 24.37
N ASN A 92 44.03 53.10 25.23
CA ASN A 92 45.38 52.54 25.45
C ASN A 92 46.16 52.05 24.20
N THR A 93 46.99 52.90 23.59
CA THR A 93 47.78 52.57 22.38
C THR A 93 48.93 51.55 22.55
N ALA A 94 49.09 50.90 23.71
CA ALA A 94 50.24 50.03 24.03
C ALA A 94 49.89 48.60 24.49
N GLY A 95 48.63 48.17 24.33
CA GLY A 95 48.23 46.76 24.43
C GLY A 95 47.27 46.46 25.57
N GLY A 96 46.20 45.73 25.23
CA GLY A 96 45.16 45.25 26.14
C GLY A 96 43.84 46.02 26.07
N ASP A 97 43.57 46.72 24.96
CA ASP A 97 42.42 47.59 24.63
C ASP A 97 41.07 47.10 25.18
N THR A 98 40.86 47.25 26.49
CA THR A 98 39.69 46.75 27.20
C THR A 98 39.05 47.87 28.00
N ILE A 99 37.72 47.87 28.01
CA ILE A 99 36.90 48.71 28.88
C ILE A 99 36.34 47.79 29.96
N ASN A 100 36.96 47.83 31.14
CA ASN A 100 36.57 47.00 32.28
C ASN A 100 35.56 47.73 33.18
N GLY A 101 34.86 46.98 34.04
CA GLY A 101 33.91 47.54 35.00
C GLY A 101 32.52 47.85 34.44
N LEU A 102 32.20 47.37 33.24
CA LEU A 102 30.86 47.43 32.67
C LEU A 102 29.86 46.67 33.57
N SER A 103 28.72 47.28 33.85
CA SER A 103 27.69 46.70 34.72
C SER A 103 26.67 45.82 33.98
N ASN A 104 26.63 45.91 32.65
CA ASN A 104 25.73 45.12 31.79
C ASN A 104 26.30 43.72 31.55
N LEU A 105 26.20 42.84 32.55
CA LEU A 105 26.74 41.47 32.49
C LEU A 105 25.76 40.45 31.90
N THR A 106 24.47 40.79 31.77
CA THR A 106 23.43 39.91 31.22
C THR A 106 22.69 40.60 30.08
N PHE A 107 22.18 39.81 29.13
CA PHE A 107 21.36 40.34 28.04
C PHE A 107 19.88 40.18 28.39
N ASP A 108 19.17 41.30 28.52
CA ASP A 108 17.71 41.34 28.64
C ASP A 108 17.14 41.83 27.30
N PRO A 109 16.47 40.96 26.51
CA PRO A 109 15.94 41.33 25.21
C PRO A 109 14.80 42.35 25.27
N ASP A 110 14.10 42.45 26.41
CA ASP A 110 12.96 43.34 26.57
C ASP A 110 13.37 44.72 27.13
N ASN A 111 14.53 44.82 27.79
CA ASN A 111 15.00 46.03 28.46
C ASN A 111 16.46 46.39 28.13
N PHE A 112 16.83 46.46 26.85
CA PHE A 112 18.16 46.89 26.43
C PHE A 112 18.21 48.39 26.08
N THR A 113 19.39 49.00 26.25
CA THR A 113 19.63 50.39 25.82
C THR A 113 20.46 50.39 24.53
N SER A 114 19.93 51.01 23.49
CA SER A 114 20.62 51.10 22.19
C SER A 114 21.84 52.03 22.25
N GLY A 115 22.91 51.65 21.54
CA GLY A 115 24.16 52.41 21.46
C GLY A 115 25.12 52.24 22.65
N GLN A 116 24.78 51.39 23.63
CA GLN A 116 25.71 51.02 24.70
C GLN A 116 26.71 49.95 24.22
N ALA A 117 27.90 49.94 24.83
CA ALA A 117 28.89 48.89 24.60
C ALA A 117 28.39 47.54 25.18
N ALA A 118 28.59 46.45 24.43
CA ALA A 118 28.32 45.10 24.91
C ALA A 118 29.48 44.58 25.77
N SER A 119 29.18 43.80 26.81
CA SER A 119 30.20 43.09 27.60
C SER A 119 30.53 41.71 27.02
N GLU A 120 31.70 41.17 27.33
CA GLU A 120 32.05 39.79 26.99
C GLU A 120 31.11 38.78 27.65
N ASP A 121 30.60 39.07 28.86
CA ASP A 121 29.61 38.22 29.55
C ASP A 121 28.29 38.12 28.78
N GLN A 122 27.80 39.24 28.23
CA GLN A 122 26.62 39.25 27.35
C GLN A 122 26.87 38.46 26.06
N LEU A 123 28.03 38.68 25.43
CA LEU A 123 28.38 37.97 24.20
C LEU A 123 28.58 36.47 24.45
N LYS A 124 29.12 36.09 25.61
CA LYS A 124 29.26 34.70 26.01
C LYS A 124 27.90 34.01 26.16
N GLN A 125 26.91 34.64 26.78
CA GLN A 125 25.56 34.08 26.89
C GLN A 125 24.96 33.81 25.51
N VAL A 126 25.09 34.77 24.60
CA VAL A 126 24.65 34.60 23.20
C VAL A 126 25.41 33.46 22.53
N SER A 127 26.73 33.42 22.69
CA SER A 127 27.58 32.37 22.13
C SER A 127 27.21 30.99 22.66
N ASP A 128 26.97 30.84 23.97
CA ASP A 128 26.62 29.56 24.57
C ASP A 128 25.29 29.05 23.99
N ILE A 129 24.26 29.90 23.91
CA ILE A 129 22.95 29.57 23.32
C ILE A 129 23.07 29.24 21.83
N ALA A 130 23.78 30.08 21.06
CA ALA A 130 23.96 29.88 19.63
C ALA A 130 24.71 28.56 19.33
N ASN A 131 25.49 28.06 20.28
CA ASN A 131 26.27 26.83 20.16
C ASN A 131 25.63 25.59 20.80
N THR A 132 24.42 25.65 21.37
CA THR A 132 23.84 24.47 22.03
C THR A 132 23.43 23.37 21.06
N GLY A 133 22.99 23.72 19.85
CA GLY A 133 22.34 22.76 18.95
C GLY A 133 21.00 22.26 19.49
N TRP A 134 20.52 21.13 18.95
CA TRP A 134 19.30 20.44 19.39
C TRP A 134 19.47 18.93 19.31
N ASN A 135 18.77 18.16 20.15
CA ASN A 135 18.89 16.71 20.16
C ASN A 135 17.87 16.02 19.22
N VAL A 136 18.33 15.09 18.38
CA VAL A 136 17.49 14.14 17.63
C VAL A 136 17.43 12.81 18.37
N GLN A 137 16.24 12.22 18.46
CA GLN A 137 15.99 10.93 19.10
C GLN A 137 14.86 10.22 18.35
N THR A 138 14.98 8.92 18.13
CA THR A 138 13.95 8.11 17.46
C THR A 138 13.56 6.91 18.31
N ASN A 139 12.26 6.65 18.45
CA ASN A 139 11.75 5.47 19.16
C ASN A 139 12.33 5.27 20.59
N GLY A 140 12.68 6.36 21.28
CA GLY A 140 13.22 6.33 22.64
C GLY A 140 14.68 5.87 22.73
N ASP A 141 15.44 5.88 21.63
CA ASP A 141 16.88 5.60 21.59
C ASP A 141 17.72 6.66 22.35
N THR A 142 19.05 6.58 22.29
CA THR A 142 19.89 7.61 22.90
C THR A 142 19.87 8.88 22.05
N ALA A 143 19.46 9.99 22.65
CA ALA A 143 19.44 11.29 22.00
C ALA A 143 20.85 11.69 21.51
N THR A 144 20.94 12.17 20.26
CA THR A 144 22.18 12.66 19.65
C THR A 144 22.06 14.15 19.36
N ASN A 145 23.04 14.95 19.78
CA ASN A 145 23.02 16.40 19.52
C ASN A 145 23.38 16.70 18.05
N VAL A 146 22.56 17.52 17.42
CA VAL A 146 22.81 18.14 16.12
C VAL A 146 23.41 19.51 16.39
N ALA A 147 24.72 19.65 16.21
CA ALA A 147 25.40 20.91 16.47
C ALA A 147 25.03 21.96 15.39
N PRO A 148 25.21 23.26 15.64
CA PRO A 148 25.02 24.28 14.61
C PRO A 148 25.89 23.99 13.37
N GLY A 149 25.25 23.94 12.21
CA GLY A 149 25.91 23.61 10.95
C GLY A 149 25.86 22.12 10.57
N ASP A 150 25.48 21.23 11.49
CA ASP A 150 25.28 19.81 11.18
C ASP A 150 23.98 19.58 10.38
N THR A 151 23.93 18.43 9.70
CA THR A 151 22.78 18.01 8.90
C THR A 151 22.15 16.74 9.46
N VAL A 152 20.82 16.69 9.51
CA VAL A 152 20.06 15.45 9.69
C VAL A 152 19.56 14.98 8.35
N GLN A 153 19.83 13.71 8.01
CA GLN A 153 19.35 13.09 6.78
C GLN A 153 18.14 12.20 7.09
N PHE A 154 17.09 12.34 6.28
CA PHE A 154 15.99 11.38 6.20
C PHE A 154 16.24 10.53 4.96
N ILE A 155 16.24 9.21 5.12
CA ILE A 155 16.64 8.26 4.09
C ILE A 155 15.45 7.35 3.80
N ASP A 156 15.20 7.09 2.52
CA ASP A 156 14.15 6.17 2.06
C ASP A 156 14.34 4.78 2.67
N GLY A 157 13.22 4.19 3.08
CA GLY A 157 13.16 2.79 3.51
C GLY A 157 12.76 1.86 2.36
N LYS A 158 12.71 0.55 2.63
CA LYS A 158 12.28 -0.45 1.62
C LYS A 158 10.88 -0.17 1.05
N ASN A 159 9.95 0.28 1.90
CA ASN A 159 8.54 0.52 1.55
C ASN A 159 8.10 1.97 1.84
N ILE A 160 9.02 2.83 2.24
CA ILE A 160 8.76 4.23 2.63
C ILE A 160 9.58 5.14 1.73
N ASP A 161 8.90 6.01 1.00
CA ASP A 161 9.49 7.05 0.15
C ASP A 161 9.47 8.39 0.90
N ILE A 162 10.60 9.08 0.91
CA ILE A 162 10.78 10.37 1.59
C ILE A 162 11.24 11.41 0.58
N THR A 163 10.35 12.38 0.31
CA THR A 163 10.65 13.49 -0.59
C THR A 163 10.69 14.82 0.17
N ARG A 164 11.37 15.82 -0.41
CA ARG A 164 11.48 17.16 0.18
C ARG A 164 11.23 18.25 -0.87
N ASP A 165 10.42 19.23 -0.49
CA ASP A 165 10.31 20.51 -1.20
C ASP A 165 10.54 21.66 -0.20
N GLY A 166 11.65 22.38 -0.35
CA GLY A 166 12.05 23.39 0.63
C GLY A 166 12.20 22.81 2.04
N THR A 167 11.34 23.26 2.96
CA THR A 167 11.29 22.82 4.36
C THR A 167 10.29 21.69 4.61
N ASP A 168 9.46 21.34 3.62
CA ASP A 168 8.44 20.32 3.76
C ASP A 168 9.03 18.94 3.44
N ILE A 169 8.91 18.02 4.39
CA ILE A 169 9.26 16.60 4.23
C ILE A 169 7.96 15.83 4.05
N THR A 170 7.82 15.13 2.92
CA THR A 170 6.70 14.23 2.67
C THR A 170 7.16 12.80 2.88
N VAL A 171 6.47 12.08 3.76
CA VAL A 171 6.69 10.64 3.99
C VAL A 171 5.51 9.89 3.43
N ALA A 172 5.75 9.04 2.45
CA ALA A 172 4.73 8.25 1.75
C ALA A 172 5.09 6.76 1.75
N THR A 173 4.10 5.90 1.51
CA THR A 173 4.37 4.53 1.09
C THR A 173 4.87 4.54 -0.34
N ALA A 174 5.88 3.72 -0.65
CA ALA A 174 6.30 3.53 -2.04
C ALA A 174 5.14 2.98 -2.90
N ASP A 175 5.09 3.36 -4.18
CA ASP A 175 4.09 2.84 -5.13
C ASP A 175 4.17 1.32 -5.28
N SER A 176 5.38 0.77 -5.17
CA SER A 176 5.64 -0.67 -5.16
C SER A 176 6.24 -1.05 -3.82
N VAL A 177 5.50 -1.86 -3.07
CA VAL A 177 5.90 -2.36 -1.76
C VAL A 177 6.22 -3.84 -1.84
N THR A 178 7.24 -4.27 -1.09
CA THR A 178 7.57 -5.69 -0.93
C THR A 178 7.42 -6.08 0.53
N PHE A 179 6.51 -7.01 0.79
CA PHE A 179 6.35 -7.65 2.08
C PHE A 179 6.80 -9.10 1.97
N ASP A 180 7.40 -9.62 3.04
CA ASP A 180 7.72 -11.04 3.11
C ASP A 180 6.42 -11.85 3.36
N ASP A 181 5.53 -11.31 4.21
CA ASP A 181 4.21 -11.86 4.51
C ASP A 181 3.16 -10.75 4.68
N VAL A 182 1.91 -11.03 4.28
CA VAL A 182 0.72 -10.23 4.61
C VAL A 182 -0.25 -11.12 5.37
N THR A 183 -0.42 -10.85 6.66
CA THR A 183 -1.26 -11.66 7.56
C THR A 183 -2.46 -10.86 8.03
N ILE A 184 -3.64 -11.45 7.88
CA ILE A 184 -4.88 -10.97 8.52
C ILE A 184 -5.09 -11.80 9.77
N THR A 185 -5.10 -11.17 10.95
CA THR A 185 -5.28 -11.90 12.22
C THR A 185 -6.57 -12.72 12.21
N GLY A 186 -6.45 -14.05 12.29
CA GLY A 186 -7.57 -14.99 12.23
C GLY A 186 -8.17 -15.19 10.82
N GLY A 187 -7.56 -14.64 9.78
CA GLY A 187 -8.02 -14.71 8.38
C GLY A 187 -6.96 -15.32 7.45
N PRO A 188 -7.12 -15.12 6.12
CA PRO A 188 -6.17 -15.58 5.13
C PRO A 188 -4.77 -14.97 5.31
N THR A 189 -3.76 -15.67 4.80
CA THR A 189 -2.38 -15.21 4.76
C THR A 189 -1.81 -15.33 3.36
N LEU A 190 -0.94 -14.38 3.01
CA LEU A 190 -0.17 -14.38 1.77
C LEU A 190 1.31 -14.38 2.14
N THR A 191 1.99 -15.48 1.80
CA THR A 191 3.39 -15.72 2.18
C THR A 191 4.22 -16.07 0.94
N GLY A 192 5.55 -16.14 1.08
CA GLY A 192 6.41 -16.67 0.03
C GLY A 192 6.08 -18.13 -0.41
N GLY A 193 5.33 -18.87 0.41
CA GLY A 193 4.86 -20.23 0.10
C GLY A 193 3.50 -20.30 -0.62
N GLY A 194 2.80 -19.18 -0.80
CA GLY A 194 1.48 -19.12 -1.45
C GLY A 194 0.39 -18.51 -0.58
N ILE A 195 -0.87 -18.91 -0.87
CA ILE A 195 -2.08 -18.41 -0.20
C ILE A 195 -2.63 -19.49 0.73
N ASP A 196 -2.80 -19.16 2.01
CA ASP A 196 -3.60 -19.96 2.94
C ASP A 196 -4.89 -19.20 3.25
N MET A 197 -6.04 -19.81 2.99
CA MET A 197 -7.35 -19.21 3.25
C MET A 197 -7.82 -19.36 4.70
N ASN A 198 -7.07 -20.06 5.57
CA ASN A 198 -7.41 -20.29 6.97
C ASN A 198 -8.85 -20.79 7.17
N ASN A 199 -9.19 -21.85 6.43
CA ASN A 199 -10.53 -22.48 6.40
C ASN A 199 -11.67 -21.54 5.96
N THR A 200 -11.38 -20.46 5.24
CA THR A 200 -12.40 -19.59 4.62
C THR A 200 -12.61 -19.95 3.14
N THR A 201 -13.79 -19.60 2.61
CA THR A 201 -14.13 -19.83 1.21
C THR A 201 -13.58 -18.72 0.32
N ILE A 202 -13.15 -19.07 -0.90
CA ILE A 202 -12.87 -18.11 -1.97
C ILE A 202 -14.17 -17.89 -2.74
N SER A 203 -14.71 -16.68 -2.67
CA SER A 203 -15.90 -16.27 -3.43
C SER A 203 -15.52 -15.44 -4.65
N ASN A 204 -16.46 -15.29 -5.60
CA ASN A 204 -16.25 -14.53 -6.86
C ASN A 204 -15.11 -15.07 -7.72
N LEU A 205 -14.88 -16.39 -7.67
CA LEU A 205 -13.94 -17.06 -8.56
C LEU A 205 -14.61 -17.34 -9.91
N ALA A 206 -14.11 -16.71 -10.97
CA ALA A 206 -14.54 -16.99 -12.34
C ALA A 206 -14.16 -18.43 -12.76
N ASP A 207 -14.79 -18.95 -13.82
CA ASP A 207 -14.46 -20.28 -14.35
C ASP A 207 -12.99 -20.35 -14.81
N GLY A 208 -12.27 -21.37 -14.35
CA GLY A 208 -10.91 -21.65 -14.78
C GLY A 208 -10.88 -22.14 -16.23
N VAL A 209 -9.96 -21.63 -17.04
CA VAL A 209 -9.85 -21.95 -18.47
C VAL A 209 -8.54 -22.69 -18.77
N ASN A 210 -7.46 -22.32 -18.09
CA ASN A 210 -6.14 -22.91 -18.25
C ASN A 210 -5.88 -24.01 -17.22
N ALA A 211 -4.90 -24.87 -17.49
CA ALA A 211 -4.58 -26.04 -16.65
C ALA A 211 -4.22 -25.72 -15.18
N ASN A 212 -3.74 -24.51 -14.88
CA ASN A 212 -3.33 -24.10 -13.53
C ASN A 212 -4.31 -23.11 -12.89
N ASP A 213 -5.46 -22.84 -13.52
CA ASP A 213 -6.50 -22.00 -12.93
C ASP A 213 -7.23 -22.79 -11.83
N ALA A 214 -7.65 -22.10 -10.78
CA ALA A 214 -8.53 -22.69 -9.79
C ALA A 214 -9.93 -22.94 -10.40
N VAL A 215 -10.57 -24.04 -10.02
CA VAL A 215 -11.93 -24.37 -10.45
C VAL A 215 -12.95 -23.94 -9.40
N ASN A 216 -14.08 -23.40 -9.83
CA ASN A 216 -15.19 -23.06 -8.94
C ASN A 216 -16.22 -24.21 -8.87
N LEU A 217 -17.23 -24.05 -7.99
CA LEU A 217 -18.25 -25.08 -7.76
C LEU A 217 -19.10 -25.36 -9.02
N SER A 218 -19.43 -24.34 -9.82
CA SER A 218 -20.24 -24.53 -11.03
C SER A 218 -19.54 -25.39 -12.08
N GLN A 219 -18.23 -25.29 -12.23
CA GLN A 219 -17.47 -26.18 -13.11
C GLN A 219 -17.49 -27.62 -12.62
N LEU A 220 -17.35 -27.83 -11.30
CA LEU A 220 -17.44 -29.16 -10.70
C LEU A 220 -18.83 -29.77 -10.88
N GLU A 221 -19.90 -28.99 -10.64
CA GLU A 221 -21.28 -29.42 -10.85
C GLU A 221 -21.58 -29.72 -12.32
N GLY A 222 -21.08 -28.88 -13.24
CA GLY A 222 -21.20 -29.10 -14.68
C GLY A 222 -20.48 -30.37 -15.14
N ALA A 223 -19.26 -30.61 -14.67
CA ALA A 223 -18.51 -31.83 -14.96
C ALA A 223 -19.20 -33.07 -14.37
N ALA A 224 -19.74 -32.97 -13.14
CA ALA A 224 -20.49 -34.04 -12.50
C ALA A 224 -21.79 -34.36 -13.27
N ALA A 225 -22.51 -33.35 -13.75
CA ALA A 225 -23.70 -33.53 -14.57
C ALA A 225 -23.37 -34.19 -15.91
N ALA A 226 -22.30 -33.74 -16.58
CA ALA A 226 -21.84 -34.31 -17.86
C ALA A 226 -21.32 -35.75 -17.73
N SER A 227 -20.87 -36.16 -16.55
CA SER A 227 -20.41 -37.52 -16.29
C SER A 227 -21.54 -38.54 -16.11
N ARG A 228 -22.81 -38.11 -16.03
CA ARG A 228 -23.94 -39.04 -15.88
C ARG A 228 -24.27 -39.70 -17.21
N THR A 229 -24.60 -40.99 -17.16
CA THR A 229 -25.05 -41.75 -18.33
C THR A 229 -26.55 -41.58 -18.52
N GLU A 230 -26.96 -41.34 -19.76
CA GLU A 230 -28.37 -41.37 -20.18
C GLU A 230 -28.72 -42.75 -20.76
N VAL A 231 -29.82 -43.34 -20.29
CA VAL A 231 -30.37 -44.60 -20.82
C VAL A 231 -31.78 -44.35 -21.35
N ALA A 232 -31.94 -44.42 -22.68
CA ALA A 232 -33.22 -44.22 -23.34
C ALA A 232 -33.89 -45.57 -23.67
N ALA A 233 -35.22 -45.63 -23.58
CA ALA A 233 -35.99 -46.79 -24.02
C ALA A 233 -35.88 -46.96 -25.54
N GLY A 234 -35.46 -48.16 -25.99
CA GLY A 234 -35.52 -48.55 -27.39
C GLY A 234 -36.92 -48.97 -27.82
N THR A 235 -37.10 -49.31 -29.10
CA THR A 235 -38.42 -49.67 -29.67
C THR A 235 -39.04 -50.96 -29.10
N ASN A 236 -38.27 -51.80 -28.42
CA ASN A 236 -38.73 -53.07 -27.83
C ASN A 236 -38.69 -53.06 -26.28
N VAL A 237 -38.70 -51.86 -25.69
CA VAL A 237 -38.63 -51.64 -24.24
C VAL A 237 -39.91 -50.91 -23.82
N THR A 238 -40.66 -51.49 -22.89
CA THR A 238 -41.90 -50.90 -22.35
C THR A 238 -41.59 -49.63 -21.56
N SER A 239 -40.56 -49.68 -20.70
CA SER A 239 -40.08 -48.53 -19.94
C SER A 239 -38.62 -48.71 -19.50
N VAL A 240 -37.97 -47.57 -19.23
CA VAL A 240 -36.74 -47.51 -18.46
C VAL A 240 -37.07 -46.72 -17.20
N ASP A 241 -37.14 -47.42 -16.07
CA ASP A 241 -37.49 -46.79 -14.79
C ASP A 241 -36.20 -46.41 -14.07
N GLN A 242 -36.08 -45.15 -13.65
CA GLN A 242 -34.96 -44.67 -12.84
C GLN A 242 -35.35 -44.61 -11.38
N THR A 243 -34.43 -45.03 -10.51
CA THR A 243 -34.50 -44.79 -9.07
C THR A 243 -33.11 -44.37 -8.56
N THR A 244 -33.07 -43.69 -7.41
CA THR A 244 -31.79 -43.34 -6.75
C THR A 244 -31.45 -44.42 -5.72
N GLY A 245 -30.26 -44.99 -5.83
CA GLY A 245 -29.72 -45.97 -4.89
C GLY A 245 -29.31 -45.34 -3.54
N ALA A 246 -28.96 -46.19 -2.58
CA ALA A 246 -28.60 -45.77 -1.23
C ALA A 246 -27.33 -44.88 -1.18
N ASP A 247 -26.46 -44.96 -2.19
CA ASP A 247 -25.23 -44.18 -2.28
C ASP A 247 -25.38 -42.96 -3.23
N GLY A 248 -26.62 -42.63 -3.64
CA GLY A 248 -26.92 -41.49 -4.51
C GLY A 248 -26.71 -41.74 -6.02
N GLN A 249 -26.37 -42.97 -6.41
CA GLN A 249 -26.23 -43.37 -7.81
C GLN A 249 -27.59 -43.58 -8.50
N ASP A 250 -27.65 -43.34 -9.81
CA ASP A 250 -28.82 -43.70 -10.61
C ASP A 250 -28.84 -45.22 -10.87
N ILE A 251 -29.99 -45.85 -10.62
CA ILE A 251 -30.28 -47.24 -10.97
C ILE A 251 -31.35 -47.21 -12.06
N TYR A 252 -30.99 -47.71 -13.25
CA TYR A 252 -31.92 -47.88 -14.37
C TYR A 252 -32.39 -49.33 -14.45
N THR A 253 -33.70 -49.53 -14.36
CA THR A 253 -34.36 -50.81 -14.63
C THR A 253 -34.93 -50.77 -16.05
N VAL A 254 -34.44 -51.64 -16.93
CA VAL A 254 -34.91 -51.73 -18.32
C VAL A 254 -35.96 -52.85 -18.42
N ASN A 255 -37.22 -52.48 -18.62
CA ASN A 255 -38.33 -53.43 -18.77
C ASN A 255 -38.55 -53.72 -20.26
N ALA A 256 -38.07 -54.85 -20.75
CA ALA A 256 -38.28 -55.25 -22.15
C ALA A 256 -39.71 -55.77 -22.39
N ASP A 257 -40.32 -55.42 -23.52
CA ASP A 257 -41.56 -56.06 -23.97
C ASP A 257 -41.25 -57.50 -24.35
N GLY A 258 -41.63 -58.45 -23.49
CA GLY A 258 -41.44 -59.88 -23.76
C GLY A 258 -42.36 -60.34 -24.90
N ALA A 259 -41.80 -60.96 -25.94
CA ALA A 259 -42.57 -61.63 -26.98
C ALA A 259 -42.76 -63.12 -26.63
N SER A 260 -43.99 -63.62 -26.80
CA SER A 260 -44.30 -65.06 -26.67
C SER A 260 -44.85 -65.57 -28.00
N VAL A 261 -44.18 -66.57 -28.58
CA VAL A 261 -44.62 -67.26 -29.80
C VAL A 261 -44.88 -68.71 -29.44
N SER A 262 -46.09 -69.20 -29.68
CA SER A 262 -46.47 -70.59 -29.39
C SER A 262 -47.16 -71.24 -30.59
N ALA A 263 -46.93 -72.53 -30.76
CA ALA A 263 -47.56 -73.36 -31.76
C ALA A 263 -49.00 -73.76 -31.34
N GLY A 264 -49.97 -73.60 -32.24
CA GLY A 264 -51.32 -74.18 -32.09
C GLY A 264 -51.41 -75.60 -32.65
N THR A 265 -52.57 -76.25 -32.52
CA THR A 265 -52.82 -77.59 -33.09
C THR A 265 -52.85 -77.50 -34.62
N GLY A 266 -51.69 -77.66 -35.26
CA GLY A 266 -51.57 -77.70 -36.73
C GLY A 266 -50.37 -76.93 -37.30
N VAL A 267 -49.63 -76.22 -36.46
CA VAL A 267 -48.38 -75.54 -36.84
C VAL A 267 -47.26 -75.98 -35.91
N ASP A 268 -46.04 -75.99 -36.42
CA ASP A 268 -44.82 -76.09 -35.63
C ASP A 268 -44.16 -74.71 -35.57
N VAL A 269 -43.57 -74.39 -34.41
CA VAL A 269 -42.77 -73.18 -34.20
C VAL A 269 -41.39 -73.61 -33.75
N VAL A 270 -40.35 -73.22 -34.48
CA VAL A 270 -38.95 -73.53 -34.16
C VAL A 270 -38.19 -72.23 -33.94
N ALA A 271 -37.59 -72.08 -32.76
CA ALA A 271 -36.73 -70.94 -32.45
C ALA A 271 -35.31 -71.18 -32.98
N ALA A 272 -34.76 -70.19 -33.66
CA ALA A 272 -33.34 -70.14 -33.98
C ALA A 272 -32.51 -69.70 -32.76
N ALA A 273 -31.19 -69.87 -32.83
CA ALA A 273 -30.30 -69.19 -31.89
C ALA A 273 -30.39 -67.67 -32.11
N PRO A 274 -30.26 -66.84 -31.06
CA PRO A 274 -30.22 -65.39 -31.23
C PRO A 274 -29.13 -64.96 -32.22
N ASP A 275 -29.44 -63.97 -33.05
CA ASP A 275 -28.47 -63.39 -33.97
C ASP A 275 -27.46 -62.48 -33.25
N ALA A 276 -26.57 -61.82 -34.01
CA ALA A 276 -25.58 -60.89 -33.46
C ALA A 276 -26.19 -59.64 -32.80
N ASN A 277 -27.50 -59.41 -33.00
CA ASN A 277 -28.28 -58.32 -32.45
C ASN A 277 -29.16 -58.77 -31.28
N ASN A 278 -29.00 -60.01 -30.79
CA ASN A 278 -29.84 -60.66 -29.77
C ASN A 278 -31.32 -60.79 -30.17
N VAL A 279 -31.61 -60.88 -31.47
CA VAL A 279 -32.96 -61.17 -31.98
C VAL A 279 -33.12 -62.68 -32.14
N THR A 280 -34.17 -63.25 -31.56
CA THR A 280 -34.55 -64.65 -31.75
C THR A 280 -35.59 -64.74 -32.87
N ASP A 281 -35.21 -65.28 -34.02
CA ASP A 281 -36.13 -65.57 -35.10
C ASP A 281 -36.92 -66.87 -34.81
N TYR A 282 -38.23 -66.83 -35.08
CA TYR A 282 -39.13 -67.97 -34.94
C TYR A 282 -39.65 -68.38 -36.32
N GLU A 283 -39.28 -69.58 -36.76
CA GLU A 283 -39.83 -70.17 -37.98
C GLU A 283 -41.19 -70.80 -37.66
N VAL A 284 -42.23 -70.42 -38.43
CA VAL A 284 -43.60 -70.93 -38.27
C VAL A 284 -44.00 -71.68 -39.53
N ALA A 285 -44.30 -72.97 -39.40
CA ALA A 285 -44.68 -73.84 -40.52
C ALA A 285 -45.88 -74.71 -40.15
N LEU A 286 -46.59 -75.26 -41.15
CA LEU A 286 -47.62 -76.28 -40.88
C LEU A 286 -46.95 -77.55 -40.34
N ASN A 287 -47.53 -78.15 -39.31
CA ASN A 287 -46.98 -79.39 -38.76
C ASN A 287 -47.23 -80.58 -39.72
N GLN A 288 -46.49 -81.66 -39.51
CA GLN A 288 -46.56 -82.83 -40.40
C GLN A 288 -47.98 -83.42 -40.47
N GLU A 289 -48.70 -83.48 -39.34
CA GLU A 289 -50.08 -84.00 -39.30
C GLU A 289 -51.05 -83.18 -40.17
N THR A 290 -50.90 -81.86 -40.22
CA THR A 290 -51.74 -80.98 -41.05
C THR A 290 -51.37 -81.09 -42.52
N GLN A 291 -50.07 -81.19 -42.82
CA GLN A 291 -49.61 -81.45 -44.18
C GLN A 291 -50.13 -82.81 -44.70
N ASP A 292 -50.08 -83.84 -43.85
CA ASP A 292 -50.58 -85.18 -44.17
C ASP A 292 -52.10 -85.19 -44.32
N SER A 293 -52.84 -84.48 -43.47
CA SER A 293 -54.30 -84.37 -43.59
C SER A 293 -54.73 -83.65 -44.87
N LEU A 294 -53.96 -82.66 -45.34
CA LEU A 294 -54.22 -81.99 -46.62
C LEU A 294 -53.94 -82.92 -47.81
N LEU A 295 -52.85 -83.69 -47.75
CA LEU A 295 -52.56 -84.72 -48.75
C LEU A 295 -53.64 -85.81 -48.81
N LEU A 296 -54.17 -86.22 -47.67
CA LEU A 296 -55.27 -87.19 -47.59
C LEU A 296 -56.59 -86.61 -48.14
N ALA A 297 -56.86 -85.32 -47.91
CA ALA A 297 -58.05 -84.65 -48.46
C ALA A 297 -58.01 -84.59 -50.01
N ASP A 298 -56.85 -84.34 -50.59
CA ASP A 298 -56.60 -84.46 -52.04
C ASP A 298 -56.76 -85.93 -52.52
N SER A 299 -56.51 -86.87 -51.60
CA SER A 299 -56.55 -88.33 -51.71
C SER A 299 -57.91 -89.01 -51.93
N ALA A 300 -58.98 -88.42 -51.37
CA ALA A 300 -60.01 -89.22 -50.70
C ALA A 300 -61.14 -89.81 -51.59
N LEU A 301 -61.18 -89.59 -52.90
CA LEU A 301 -62.20 -90.20 -53.76
C LEU A 301 -61.67 -90.49 -55.17
N GLN A 302 -60.79 -91.48 -55.30
CA GLN A 302 -60.10 -91.69 -56.59
C GLN A 302 -60.74 -92.71 -57.52
N THR A 303 -61.48 -93.72 -57.04
CA THR A 303 -62.07 -94.72 -57.96
C THR A 303 -63.19 -95.55 -57.30
N VAL A 304 -64.34 -95.66 -57.97
CA VAL A 304 -65.36 -96.69 -57.75
C VAL A 304 -65.43 -97.57 -58.99
N VAL A 305 -64.91 -98.79 -58.89
CA VAL A 305 -64.97 -99.77 -59.99
C VAL A 305 -66.31 -100.50 -59.93
N THR A 306 -67.10 -100.40 -60.99
CA THR A 306 -68.33 -101.20 -61.16
C THR A 306 -68.05 -102.40 -62.06
N GLN A 307 -68.50 -103.59 -61.64
CA GLN A 307 -68.30 -104.85 -62.37
C GLN A 307 -69.62 -105.53 -62.67
N ILE A 308 -69.68 -106.26 -63.79
CA ILE A 308 -70.73 -107.21 -64.13
C ILE A 308 -70.08 -108.58 -64.31
N ASP A 309 -70.52 -109.57 -63.55
CA ASP A 309 -70.02 -110.96 -63.58
C ASP A 309 -68.48 -111.06 -63.53
N GLY A 310 -67.84 -110.17 -62.77
CA GLY A 310 -66.39 -110.11 -62.60
C GLY A 310 -65.62 -109.37 -63.71
N THR A 311 -66.32 -108.78 -64.69
CA THR A 311 -65.71 -107.90 -65.71
C THR A 311 -65.98 -106.44 -65.35
N GLU A 312 -64.94 -105.62 -65.29
CA GLU A 312 -65.08 -104.17 -65.10
C GLU A 312 -65.82 -103.56 -66.28
N VAL A 313 -66.89 -102.80 -65.99
CA VAL A 313 -67.72 -102.16 -67.01
C VAL A 313 -67.49 -100.66 -67.06
N LYS A 314 -67.38 -100.00 -65.90
CA LYS A 314 -66.94 -98.59 -65.80
C LYS A 314 -66.31 -98.33 -64.43
N THR A 315 -65.18 -97.64 -64.44
CA THR A 315 -64.59 -97.06 -63.24
C THR A 315 -65.02 -95.61 -63.19
N LEU A 316 -65.65 -95.21 -62.08
CA LEU A 316 -65.96 -93.82 -61.79
C LEU A 316 -64.79 -93.24 -61.02
N ASP A 317 -64.17 -92.19 -61.55
CA ASP A 317 -63.09 -91.48 -60.87
C ASP A 317 -63.44 -90.00 -60.70
N GLN A 318 -62.49 -89.21 -60.19
CA GLN A 318 -62.68 -87.79 -59.97
C GLN A 318 -62.98 -87.00 -61.26
N ASP A 319 -62.55 -87.51 -62.42
CA ASP A 319 -62.64 -86.83 -63.71
C ASP A 319 -63.74 -87.43 -64.62
N ASP A 320 -64.21 -88.66 -64.36
CA ASP A 320 -65.35 -89.33 -65.02
C ASP A 320 -66.29 -89.99 -63.99
N ASN A 321 -67.22 -89.20 -63.44
CA ASN A 321 -68.11 -89.59 -62.35
C ASN A 321 -69.57 -89.85 -62.78
N VAL A 322 -69.85 -89.97 -64.08
CA VAL A 322 -71.20 -90.25 -64.59
C VAL A 322 -71.39 -91.74 -64.81
N ALA A 323 -72.13 -92.40 -63.92
CA ALA A 323 -72.56 -93.78 -64.12
C ALA A 323 -73.75 -93.82 -65.09
N ASN A 324 -73.60 -94.50 -66.23
CA ASN A 324 -74.67 -94.67 -67.20
C ASN A 324 -75.19 -96.10 -67.16
N PHE A 325 -76.42 -96.28 -66.67
CA PHE A 325 -77.11 -97.57 -66.67
C PHE A 325 -78.04 -97.62 -67.88
N ILE A 326 -77.97 -98.70 -68.66
CA ILE A 326 -78.69 -98.83 -69.93
C ILE A 326 -79.79 -99.89 -69.77
N SER A 327 -81.04 -99.56 -70.12
CA SER A 327 -82.17 -100.50 -70.08
C SER A 327 -81.95 -101.66 -71.05
N GLY A 328 -82.26 -102.88 -70.60
CA GLY A 328 -82.17 -104.09 -71.42
C GLY A 328 -83.55 -104.54 -71.91
N ASN A 329 -83.60 -105.54 -72.78
CA ASN A 329 -84.88 -106.02 -73.36
C ASN A 329 -85.91 -106.42 -72.29
N ASN A 330 -85.47 -107.03 -71.18
CA ASN A 330 -86.37 -107.55 -70.12
C ASN A 330 -86.36 -106.67 -68.87
N ILE A 331 -85.51 -105.65 -68.82
CA ILE A 331 -85.30 -104.78 -67.65
C ILE A 331 -85.53 -103.35 -68.09
N GLU A 332 -86.61 -102.76 -67.59
CA GLU A 332 -86.88 -101.33 -67.74
C GLU A 332 -86.22 -100.58 -66.58
N LEU A 333 -85.51 -99.50 -66.93
CA LEU A 333 -84.92 -98.59 -65.96
C LEU A 333 -85.68 -97.28 -66.00
N SER A 334 -86.16 -96.83 -64.84
CA SER A 334 -86.80 -95.53 -64.64
C SER A 334 -86.07 -94.74 -63.56
N ASP A 335 -86.14 -93.41 -63.66
CA ASP A 335 -85.78 -92.53 -62.55
C ASP A 335 -86.94 -92.45 -61.57
N ASP A 336 -86.71 -92.87 -60.32
CA ASP A 336 -87.62 -92.64 -59.20
C ASP A 336 -86.96 -91.65 -58.24
N ASN A 337 -87.15 -90.36 -58.50
CA ASN A 337 -86.67 -89.27 -57.65
C ASN A 337 -85.17 -89.32 -57.31
N GLY A 338 -84.32 -89.64 -58.29
CA GLY A 338 -82.86 -89.70 -58.11
C GLY A 338 -82.35 -91.06 -57.64
N ALA A 339 -83.24 -92.06 -57.50
CA ALA A 339 -82.87 -93.47 -57.44
C ALA A 339 -83.09 -94.13 -58.80
N ILE A 340 -82.28 -95.14 -59.10
CA ILE A 340 -82.48 -95.99 -60.29
C ILE A 340 -83.47 -97.08 -59.90
N GLU A 341 -84.69 -97.01 -60.43
CA GLU A 341 -85.66 -98.09 -60.30
C GLU A 341 -85.40 -99.13 -61.40
N ILE A 342 -85.32 -100.40 -60.98
CA ILE A 342 -85.06 -101.53 -61.87
C ILE A 342 -86.28 -102.46 -61.80
N ALA A 343 -87.07 -102.48 -62.87
CA ALA A 343 -88.27 -103.30 -62.99
C ALA A 343 -88.19 -104.25 -64.19
N THR A 344 -88.98 -105.32 -64.18
CA THR A 344 -89.15 -106.17 -65.37
C THR A 344 -90.09 -105.48 -66.36
N SER A 345 -89.71 -105.43 -67.64
CA SER A 345 -90.54 -104.87 -68.72
C SER A 345 -91.93 -105.52 -68.76
N ALA A 346 -92.99 -104.73 -68.94
CA ALA A 346 -94.38 -105.21 -68.95
C ALA A 346 -94.73 -106.06 -70.20
N ASP A 347 -93.93 -105.96 -71.26
CA ASP A 347 -93.98 -106.79 -72.47
C ASP A 347 -92.65 -107.54 -72.61
N LEU A 348 -92.69 -108.86 -72.38
CA LEU A 348 -91.53 -109.78 -72.34
C LEU A 348 -90.79 -109.90 -73.67
#